data_AF-A0A0Q2S442-F1
#
_entry.id   AF-A0A0Q2S442-F1
#
_cell.length_a   1.000
_cell.length_b   1.000
_cell.length_c   1.000
_cell.angle_alpha   90.00
_cell.angle_beta   90.00
_cell.angle_gamma   90.00
#
_symmetry.space_group_name_H-M   'P 1'
#
loop_
_entity.id
_entity.type
_entity.pdbx_description
1 polymer ?
#
loop_
_entity_poly.entity_id
_entity_poly.type
_entity_poly.pdbx_seq_one_letter_code
_entity_poly.pdbx_strand_id
1 'polypeptide(L)'
;MRCLKVAFGMENDETLIDAHYGDSEFFAIYEVCEDGSVKLLEKRHNKAKDFEEHDKGHGDPGKFKAVINQLSDVDVLAAFRMGPNFLRIRDNTNKVVFFTRTRELSVALQRIAENFDDLWEQVQAKRA
;
A
#
# COMPACT_ATOMS: atom_id res chain seq x y z
N MET A 1 10.91 -17.78 -9.78
CA MET A 1 11.19 -16.45 -9.23
C MET A 1 9.90 -15.88 -8.67
N ARG A 2 9.86 -15.62 -7.38
CA ARG A 2 8.72 -15.03 -6.66
C ARG A 2 8.81 -13.52 -6.73
N CYS A 3 7.69 -12.84 -6.99
CA CYS A 3 7.61 -11.39 -6.98
C CYS A 3 6.28 -10.91 -6.39
N LEU A 4 6.31 -9.78 -5.69
CA LEU A 4 5.17 -9.12 -5.08
C LEU A 4 4.93 -7.79 -5.78
N LYS A 5 3.65 -7.46 -6.03
CA LYS A 5 3.24 -6.11 -6.39
C LYS A 5 2.99 -5.31 -5.13
N VAL A 6 3.72 -4.22 -4.95
CA VAL A 6 3.70 -3.40 -3.74
C VAL A 6 3.32 -1.98 -4.09
N ALA A 7 2.25 -1.46 -3.48
CA ALA A 7 1.82 -0.09 -3.65
C ALA A 7 2.23 0.78 -2.45
N PHE A 8 2.98 1.84 -2.73
CA PHE A 8 3.39 2.85 -1.76
C PHE A 8 2.45 4.05 -1.87
N GLY A 9 1.91 4.49 -0.75
CA GLY A 9 1.08 5.69 -0.67
C GLY A 9 1.94 6.94 -0.62
N MET A 10 1.95 7.72 -1.71
CA MET A 10 2.93 8.79 -1.93
C MET A 10 2.36 10.18 -1.70
N GLU A 11 3.18 11.08 -1.18
CA GLU A 11 2.96 12.53 -1.18
C GLU A 11 3.60 13.20 -2.39
N ASN A 12 4.78 12.72 -2.76
CA ASN A 12 5.55 13.14 -3.93
C ASN A 12 6.39 11.96 -4.41
N ASP A 13 7.30 12.17 -5.34
CA ASP A 13 8.09 11.09 -5.94
C ASP A 13 9.16 10.47 -5.02
N GLU A 14 9.45 11.10 -3.89
CA GLU A 14 10.52 10.70 -2.97
C GLU A 14 9.99 10.23 -1.62
N THR A 15 8.84 10.75 -1.17
CA THR A 15 8.32 10.48 0.17
C THR A 15 6.88 9.95 0.18
N LEU A 16 6.67 8.92 1.02
CA LEU A 16 5.36 8.45 1.42
C LEU A 16 4.60 9.54 2.19
N ILE A 17 3.28 9.50 2.08
CA ILE A 17 2.35 10.42 2.75
C ILE A 17 2.53 10.40 4.27
N ASP A 18 2.59 11.59 4.89
CA ASP A 18 2.61 11.71 6.36
C ASP A 18 1.21 11.55 6.97
N ALA A 19 0.16 11.81 6.20
CA ALA A 19 -1.22 11.52 6.56
C ALA A 19 -1.53 10.01 6.46
N HIS A 20 -2.81 9.62 6.42
CA HIS A 20 -3.15 8.21 6.24
C HIS A 20 -2.93 7.77 4.79
N TYR A 21 -2.58 6.50 4.59
CA TYR A 21 -2.38 5.90 3.26
C TYR A 21 -3.48 6.22 2.23
N GLY A 22 -4.75 6.28 2.67
CA GLY A 22 -5.88 6.61 1.78
C GLY A 22 -5.89 8.06 1.28
N ASP A 23 -5.08 8.93 1.87
CA ASP A 23 -4.97 10.37 1.56
C ASP A 23 -3.80 10.67 0.59
N SER A 24 -3.07 9.63 0.17
CA SER A 24 -1.94 9.75 -0.76
C SER A 24 -2.34 10.50 -2.04
N GLU A 25 -1.43 11.28 -2.62
CA GLU A 25 -1.62 11.93 -3.93
C GLU A 25 -1.73 10.89 -5.05
N PHE A 26 -0.88 9.87 -4.98
CA PHE A 26 -0.86 8.74 -5.90
C PHE A 26 -0.27 7.51 -5.22
N PHE A 27 -0.40 6.37 -5.88
CA PHE A 27 0.24 5.13 -5.49
C PHE A 27 1.37 4.81 -6.46
N ALA A 28 2.60 4.72 -5.96
CA ALA A 28 3.71 4.18 -6.74
C ALA A 28 3.71 2.66 -6.61
N ILE A 29 3.55 1.95 -7.72
CA ILE A 29 3.41 0.49 -7.72
C ILE A 29 4.69 -0.12 -8.25
N TYR A 30 5.34 -0.92 -7.39
CA TYR A 30 6.58 -1.61 -7.69
C TYR A 30 6.34 -3.11 -7.76
N GLU A 31 7.12 -3.77 -8.63
CA GLU A 31 7.41 -5.19 -8.53
C GLU A 31 8.69 -5.34 -7.72
N VAL A 32 8.62 -6.15 -6.65
CA VAL A 32 9.79 -6.52 -5.84
C VAL A 32 9.92 -8.03 -5.88
N CYS A 33 11.10 -8.55 -6.20
CA CYS A 33 11.34 -10.00 -6.31
C CYS A 33 12.29 -10.51 -5.24
N GLU A 34 12.30 -11.83 -5.05
CA GLU A 34 13.08 -12.52 -3.99
C GLU A 34 14.61 -12.34 -4.11
N ASP A 35 15.11 -11.94 -5.28
CA ASP A 35 16.52 -11.63 -5.53
C ASP A 35 16.90 -10.19 -5.16
N GLY A 36 15.96 -9.42 -4.62
CA GLY A 36 16.13 -8.01 -4.27
C GLY A 36 15.94 -7.04 -5.44
N SER A 37 15.60 -7.53 -6.64
CA SER A 37 15.28 -6.64 -7.75
C SER A 37 13.99 -5.85 -7.49
N VAL A 38 14.02 -4.56 -7.86
CA VAL A 38 12.94 -3.61 -7.65
C VAL A 38 12.68 -2.85 -8.95
N LYS A 39 11.44 -2.88 -9.42
CA LYS A 39 11.03 -2.23 -10.67
C LYS A 39 9.76 -1.42 -10.47
N LEU A 40 9.80 -0.13 -10.78
CA LEU A 40 8.58 0.68 -10.87
C LEU A 40 7.75 0.19 -12.06
N LEU A 41 6.52 -0.26 -11.79
CA LEU A 41 5.57 -0.67 -12.82
C LEU A 41 4.77 0.54 -13.33
N GLU A 42 4.20 1.31 -12.42
CA GLU A 42 3.41 2.49 -12.74
C GLU A 42 3.20 3.41 -11.52
N LYS A 43 2.70 4.62 -11.80
CA LYS A 43 2.12 5.51 -10.78
C LYS A 43 0.62 5.62 -11.06
N ARG A 44 -0.20 5.29 -10.05
CA ARG A 44 -1.65 5.27 -10.16
C ARG A 44 -2.24 6.42 -9.35
N HIS A 45 -2.96 7.32 -10.02
CA HIS A 45 -3.61 8.45 -9.34
C HIS A 45 -4.66 7.96 -8.33
N ASN A 46 -4.71 8.57 -7.14
CA ASN A 46 -5.62 8.17 -6.08
C ASN A 46 -7.03 8.75 -6.31
N LYS A 47 -7.89 7.98 -6.97
CA LYS A 47 -9.28 8.38 -7.24
C LYS A 47 -10.15 8.53 -5.99
N ALA A 48 -9.69 8.05 -4.83
CA ALA A 48 -10.42 8.17 -3.57
C ALA A 48 -10.34 9.58 -2.98
N LYS A 49 -9.42 10.43 -3.47
CA LYS A 49 -9.34 11.86 -3.10
C LYS A 49 -10.45 12.70 -3.72
N ASP A 50 -11.00 12.27 -4.85
CA ASP A 50 -12.06 12.99 -5.56
C ASP A 50 -13.45 12.76 -4.94
N PHE A 51 -13.56 11.88 -3.94
CA PHE A 51 -14.79 11.70 -3.17
C PHE A 51 -14.88 12.80 -2.11
N GLU A 52 -15.96 13.58 -2.13
CA GLU A 52 -16.27 14.49 -1.02
C GLU A 52 -16.42 13.67 0.27
N GLU A 53 -15.62 13.99 1.29
CA GLU A 53 -15.76 13.38 2.61
C GLU A 53 -17.05 13.89 3.27
N HIS A 54 -18.09 13.05 3.29
CA HIS A 54 -19.34 13.38 3.97
C HIS A 54 -19.19 13.44 5.49
N ASP A 55 -18.11 12.87 6.05
CA ASP A 55 -17.89 12.76 7.49
C ASP A 55 -16.44 13.12 7.88
N LYS A 56 -16.27 14.31 8.48
CA LYS A 56 -14.96 14.98 8.73
C LYS A 56 -14.07 14.33 9.80
N GLY A 57 -14.31 13.08 10.21
CA GLY A 57 -13.63 12.54 11.38
C GLY A 57 -13.39 11.03 11.44
N HIS A 58 -14.02 10.24 10.57
CA HIS A 58 -13.99 8.79 10.69
C HIS A 58 -13.75 8.17 9.31
N GLY A 59 -12.69 7.37 9.19
CA GLY A 59 -12.25 6.77 7.92
C GLY A 59 -13.42 6.22 7.12
N ASP A 60 -13.82 6.97 6.09
CA ASP A 60 -15.03 6.71 5.32
C ASP A 60 -14.94 5.30 4.69
N PRO A 61 -15.92 4.40 4.96
CA PRO A 61 -15.95 3.06 4.37
C PRO A 61 -15.94 3.07 2.83
N GLY A 62 -16.51 4.10 2.21
CA GLY A 62 -16.48 4.37 0.78
C GLY A 62 -15.08 4.70 0.29
N LYS A 63 -14.35 5.60 0.97
CA LYS A 63 -12.94 5.92 0.65
C LYS A 63 -12.05 4.68 0.76
N PHE A 64 -12.24 3.89 1.81
CA PHE A 64 -11.59 2.60 1.98
C PHE A 64 -11.86 1.67 0.79
N LYS A 65 -13.12 1.47 0.43
CA LYS A 65 -13.51 0.59 -0.69
C LYS A 65 -12.95 1.09 -2.02
N ALA A 66 -12.92 2.41 -2.24
CA ALA A 66 -12.35 3.01 -3.43
C ALA A 66 -10.83 2.73 -3.55
N VAL A 67 -10.07 2.89 -2.46
CA VAL A 67 -8.63 2.54 -2.41
C VAL A 67 -8.39 1.06 -2.66
N ILE A 68 -9.13 0.17 -2.00
CA ILE A 68 -8.93 -1.27 -2.18
C ILE A 68 -9.33 -1.74 -3.58
N ASN A 69 -10.41 -1.21 -4.15
CA ASN A 69 -10.84 -1.56 -5.50
C ASN A 69 -9.83 -1.09 -6.56
N GLN A 70 -9.31 0.14 -6.43
CA GLN A 70 -8.33 0.65 -7.38
C GLN A 70 -6.97 -0.02 -7.25
N LEU A 71 -6.66 -0.69 -6.14
CA LEU A 71 -5.44 -1.47 -5.88
C LEU A 71 -5.71 -2.98 -5.85
N SER A 72 -6.75 -3.45 -6.55
CA SER A 72 -7.18 -4.86 -6.52
C SER A 72 -6.14 -5.84 -7.05
N ASP A 73 -5.22 -5.39 -7.90
CA ASP A 73 -4.12 -6.14 -8.51
C ASP A 73 -2.80 -6.10 -7.72
N VAL A 74 -2.77 -5.41 -6.58
CA VAL A 74 -1.60 -5.27 -5.70
C VAL A 74 -1.65 -6.32 -4.58
N ASP A 75 -0.50 -6.77 -4.09
CA ASP A 75 -0.39 -7.74 -3.00
C ASP A 75 -0.20 -7.07 -1.64
N VAL A 76 0.70 -6.08 -1.60
CA VAL A 76 1.12 -5.40 -0.37
C VAL A 76 0.85 -3.91 -0.46
N LEU A 77 0.23 -3.35 0.58
CA LEU A 77 0.07 -1.91 0.78
C LEU A 77 1.16 -1.44 1.75
N ALA A 78 2.18 -0.76 1.23
CA ALA A 78 3.31 -0.27 2.01
C ALA A 78 3.02 1.17 2.47
N ALA A 79 2.84 1.36 3.78
CA ALA A 79 2.40 2.62 4.35
C ALA A 79 3.32 3.10 5.48
N PHE A 80 3.56 4.40 5.54
CA PHE A 80 4.15 5.00 6.73
C PHE A 80 3.11 5.08 7.86
N ARG A 81 1.90 5.55 7.55
CA ARG A 81 0.75 5.58 8.46
C ARG A 81 -0.51 5.05 7.78
N MET A 82 -1.36 4.40 8.57
CA MET A 82 -2.66 3.91 8.14
C MET A 82 -3.76 4.48 9.03
N GLY A 83 -4.93 4.72 8.46
CA GLY A 83 -6.13 5.10 9.22
C GLY A 83 -6.77 3.90 9.93
N PRO A 84 -7.86 4.13 10.68
CA PRO A 84 -8.53 3.10 11.51
C PRO A 84 -9.07 1.92 10.69
N ASN A 85 -9.30 2.09 9.38
CA ASN A 85 -9.75 1.02 8.49
C ASN A 85 -8.68 -0.05 8.21
N PHE A 86 -7.45 0.09 8.70
CA PHE A 86 -6.42 -0.91 8.50
C PHE A 86 -6.81 -2.31 9.00
N LEU A 87 -7.50 -2.40 10.14
CA LEU A 87 -8.01 -3.68 10.65
C LEU A 87 -8.94 -4.36 9.63
N ARG A 88 -9.76 -3.58 8.91
CA ARG A 88 -10.62 -4.11 7.84
C ARG A 88 -9.82 -4.59 6.62
N ILE A 89 -8.70 -3.94 6.27
CA ILE A 89 -7.78 -4.46 5.24
C ILE A 89 -7.29 -5.84 5.66
N ARG A 90 -6.75 -5.92 6.88
CA ARG A 90 -6.16 -7.13 7.44
C ARG A 90 -7.18 -8.27 7.54
N ASP A 91 -8.42 -7.99 7.93
CA ASP A 91 -9.38 -9.06 8.24
C ASP A 91 -10.27 -9.42 7.04
N ASN A 92 -10.56 -8.47 6.14
CA ASN A 92 -11.60 -8.64 5.11
C ASN A 92 -11.08 -8.57 3.67
N THR A 93 -9.76 -8.47 3.46
CA THR A 93 -9.19 -8.39 2.11
C THR A 93 -8.02 -9.36 1.94
N ASN A 94 -7.68 -9.65 0.68
CA ASN A 94 -6.51 -10.43 0.31
C ASN A 94 -5.20 -9.61 0.29
N LYS A 95 -5.21 -8.39 0.83
CA LYS A 95 -4.05 -7.50 0.86
C LYS A 95 -3.27 -7.65 2.16
N VAL A 96 -1.95 -7.67 2.06
CA VAL A 96 -1.04 -7.51 3.20
C VAL A 96 -0.75 -6.03 3.38
N VAL A 97 -0.58 -5.59 4.62
CA VAL A 97 -0.14 -4.22 4.90
C VAL A 97 1.20 -4.29 5.60
N PHE A 98 2.10 -3.47 5.10
CA PHE A 98 3.44 -3.35 5.63
C PHE A 98 3.66 -1.92 6.12
N PHE A 99 3.98 -1.78 7.41
CA PHE A 99 4.36 -0.47 7.95
C PHE A 99 5.83 -0.21 7.65
N THR A 100 6.09 0.71 6.75
CA THR A 100 7.45 1.02 6.30
C THR A 100 8.29 1.63 7.42
N ARG A 101 7.69 2.27 8.43
CA ARG A 101 8.37 3.01 9.53
C ARG A 101 9.33 4.11 9.05
N THR A 102 9.23 4.50 7.78
CA THR A 102 9.99 5.59 7.16
C THR A 102 9.13 6.19 6.05
N ARG A 103 9.33 7.48 5.79
CA ARG A 103 8.69 8.14 4.65
C ARG A 103 9.56 8.08 3.40
N GLU A 104 10.86 7.91 3.53
CA GLU A 104 11.77 7.91 2.38
C GLU A 104 11.53 6.65 1.53
N LEU A 105 11.17 6.83 0.26
CA LEU A 105 10.79 5.75 -0.64
C LEU A 105 11.92 4.74 -0.85
N SER A 106 13.15 5.22 -1.03
CA SER A 106 14.36 4.40 -1.17
C SER A 106 14.51 3.40 -0.01
N VAL A 107 14.40 3.89 1.23
CA VAL A 107 14.50 3.09 2.45
C VAL A 107 13.28 2.18 2.61
N ALA A 108 12.09 2.65 2.22
CA ALA A 108 10.88 1.83 2.24
C ALA A 108 10.97 0.64 1.27
N LEU A 109 11.52 0.83 0.07
CA LEU A 109 11.76 -0.24 -0.91
C LEU A 109 12.77 -1.26 -0.37
N GLN A 110 13.88 -0.78 0.23
CA GLN A 110 14.85 -1.66 0.88
C GLN A 110 14.19 -2.52 1.97
N ARG A 111 13.33 -1.93 2.81
CA ARG A 111 12.62 -2.67 3.87
C ARG A 111 11.68 -3.74 3.33
N ILE A 112 11.05 -3.50 2.18
CA ILE A 112 10.23 -4.52 1.51
C ILE A 112 11.10 -5.70 1.07
N ALA A 113 12.24 -5.42 0.42
CA ALA A 113 13.16 -6.46 -0.04
C ALA A 113 13.73 -7.28 1.14
N GLU A 114 14.10 -6.63 2.24
CA GLU A 114 14.60 -7.28 3.46
C GLU A 114 13.56 -8.16 4.16
N ASN A 115 12.27 -7.87 3.97
CA ASN A 115 11.15 -8.62 4.56
C ASN A 115 10.40 -9.46 3.51
N PHE A 116 11.04 -9.76 2.36
CA PHE A 116 10.35 -10.36 1.22
C PHE A 116 9.70 -11.71 1.57
N ASP A 117 10.44 -12.61 2.23
CA ASP A 117 9.94 -13.95 2.55
C ASP A 117 8.72 -13.90 3.49
N ASP A 118 8.80 -13.10 4.56
CA ASP A 118 7.69 -12.91 5.50
C ASP A 118 6.45 -12.32 4.82
N LEU A 119 6.64 -11.34 3.91
CA LEU A 119 5.55 -10.75 3.15
C LEU A 119 4.95 -11.75 2.16
N TRP A 120 5.80 -12.54 1.51
CA TRP A 120 5.36 -13.58 0.59
C TRP A 120 4.46 -14.60 1.29
N GLU A 121 4.87 -15.10 2.45
CA GLU A 121 4.08 -16.05 3.26
C GLU A 121 2.73 -15.46 3.67
N GLN A 122 2.70 -14.21 4.14
CA GLN A 122 1.45 -13.53 4.47
C GLN A 122 0.52 -13.38 3.26
N VAL A 123 1.08 -13.07 2.08
CA VAL A 123 0.29 -12.97 0.84
C VAL A 123 -0.27 -14.33 0.44
N GLN A 124 0.50 -15.41 0.54
CA GLN A 124 0.00 -16.76 0.26
C GLN A 124 -1.11 -17.17 1.23
N ALA A 125 -0.94 -16.90 2.53
CA ALA A 125 -1.94 -17.21 3.55
C ALA A 125 -3.28 -16.48 3.32
N LYS A 126 -3.25 -15.29 2.68
CA LYS A 126 -4.44 -14.51 2.31
C LYS A 126 -5.12 -14.95 1.02
N ARG A 127 -4.46 -15.76 0.19
CA ARG A 127 -4.98 -16.27 -1.08
C ARG A 127 -5.53 -17.70 -0.96
N ALA A 128 -5.18 -18.42 0.11
CA ALA A 128 -5.71 -19.73 0.46
C ALA A 128 -7.16 -19.64 0.96
#